data_AF-A7VQD5-F1
#
_entry.id   AF-A7VQD5-F1
#
_cell.length_a   1.000
_cell.length_b   1.000
_cell.length_c   1.000
_cell.angle_alpha   90.00
_cell.angle_beta   90.00
_cell.angle_gamma   90.00
#
_symmetry.space_group_name_H-M   'P 1'
#
loop_
_entity.id
_entity.type
_entity.pdbx_description
1 polymer ?
#
loop_
_entity_poly.entity_id
_entity_poly.type
_entity_poly.pdbx_seq_one_letter_code
_entity_poly.pdbx_strand_id
1 'polypeptide(L)' 'MTPEAIQRINELARKAKAQGLTPEEAQEQKRLRQEYLDSVRKNLVSQLENMSILEPDGTKKKVQKKKN' A
#
# COMPACT_ATOMS: atom_id res chain seq x y z
N MET A 1 3.89 7.36 -6.42
CA MET A 1 4.74 7.37 -5.22
C MET A 1 6.20 7.35 -5.64
N THR A 2 7.01 8.31 -5.18
CA THR A 2 8.45 8.38 -5.49
C THR A 2 9.30 7.81 -4.35
N PRO A 3 10.56 7.43 -4.59
CA PRO A 3 11.48 7.04 -3.53
C PRO A 3 11.65 8.11 -2.44
N GLU A 4 11.65 9.40 -2.81
CA GLU A 4 11.77 10.48 -1.83
C GLU A 4 10.57 10.55 -0.90
N ALA A 5 9.35 10.35 -1.42
CA ALA A 5 8.13 10.35 -0.61
C ALA A 5 8.13 9.19 0.41
N ILE A 6 8.71 8.03 0.06
CA ILE A 6 8.86 6.90 0.98
C ILE A 6 9.91 7.20 2.05
N GLN A 7 11.04 7.80 1.67
CA GLN A 7 12.05 8.25 2.63
C GLN A 7 11.45 9.24 3.63
N ARG A 8 10.65 10.20 3.14
CA ARG A 8 9.95 11.17 3.97
C ARG A 8 8.99 10.52 4.97
N ILE A 9 8.23 9.49 4.55
CA ILE A 9 7.39 8.71 5.47
C ILE A 9 8.22 8.08 6.59
N ASN A 10 9.40 7.52 6.26
CA ASN A 10 10.28 6.88 7.22
C ASN A 10 10.91 7.87 8.19
N GLU A 11 11.33 9.04 7.71
CA GLU A 11 11.80 10.15 8.55
C GLU A 11 10.74 10.58 9.56
N LEU A 12 9.52 10.86 9.09
CA LEU A 12 8.39 11.22 9.96
C LEU A 12 8.06 10.09 10.94
N ALA A 13 8.16 8.83 10.52
CA ALA A 13 7.93 7.69 11.40
C ALA A 13 9.01 7.57 12.50
N ARG A 14 10.28 7.84 12.18
CA ARG A 14 11.36 7.87 13.17
C ARG A 14 11.19 9.05 14.13
N LYS A 15 10.85 10.23 13.62
CA LYS A 15 10.60 11.43 14.42
C LYS A 15 9.43 11.23 15.38
N ALA A 16 8.32 10.65 14.90
CA ALA A 16 7.16 10.28 15.72
C ALA A 16 7.53 9.39 16.92
N LYS A 17 8.41 8.40 16.71
CA LYS A 17 8.87 7.49 17.76
C LYS A 17 9.83 8.14 18.75
N ALA A 18 10.69 9.05 18.29
CA ALA A 18 11.73 9.64 19.13
C ALA A 18 11.20 10.79 19.99
N GLN A 19 10.44 11.71 19.39
CA GLN A 19 10.06 12.98 20.01
C GLN A 19 8.61 13.40 19.73
N GLY A 20 7.84 12.59 19.00
CA GLY A 20 6.51 12.97 18.52
C GLY A 20 6.56 13.80 17.23
N LEU A 21 5.37 14.08 16.69
CA LEU A 21 5.19 14.91 15.49
C LEU A 21 4.43 16.18 15.84
N THR A 22 4.75 17.27 15.15
CA THR A 22 3.86 18.45 15.17
C THR A 22 2.56 18.13 14.42
N PRO A 23 1.49 18.91 14.63
CA PRO A 23 0.23 18.73 13.91
C PRO A 23 0.39 18.74 12.39
N GLU A 24 1.25 19.62 11.87
CA GLU A 24 1.55 19.76 10.44
C GLU A 24 2.25 18.51 9.91
N GLU A 25 3.23 18.01 10.65
CA GLU A 25 3.97 16.79 10.29
C GLU A 25 3.11 15.54 10.35
N ALA A 26 2.19 15.46 11.32
CA ALA A 26 1.23 14.38 11.41
C ALA A 26 0.26 14.39 10.21
N GLN A 27 -0.15 15.58 9.77
CA GLN A 27 -0.99 15.75 8.58
C GLN A 27 -0.23 15.39 7.29
N GLU A 28 1.03 15.81 7.18
CA GLU A 28 1.94 15.42 6.08
C GLU A 28 2.11 13.90 6.04
N GLN A 29 2.42 13.27 7.18
CA GLN A 29 2.60 11.83 7.28
C GLN A 29 1.33 11.07 6.88
N LYS A 30 0.16 11.55 7.33
CA LYS A 30 -1.13 10.94 6.98
C LYS A 30 -1.40 11.02 5.48
N ARG A 31 -1.16 12.18 4.86
CA ARG A 31 -1.31 12.37 3.40
C ARG A 31 -0.40 11.44 2.62
N LEU A 32 0.89 11.40 2.97
CA LEU A 32 1.88 10.55 2.31
C LEU A 32 1.56 9.06 2.48
N ARG A 33 1.12 8.63 3.68
CA ARG A 33 0.70 7.25 3.90
C ARG A 33 -0.53 6.86 3.11
N GLN A 34 -1.51 7.77 2.97
CA GLN A 34 -2.70 7.49 2.18
C GLN A 34 -2.32 7.27 0.71
N GLU A 35 -1.50 8.16 0.14
CA GLU A 35 -1.02 8.03 -1.24
C GLU A 35 -0.23 6.74 -1.45
N TYR A 36 0.63 6.38 -0.50
CA TYR A 36 1.35 5.10 -0.51
C TYR A 36 0.39 3.92 -0.55
N LEU A 37 -0.56 3.87 0.39
CA LEU A 37 -1.52 2.77 0.49
C LEU A 37 -2.36 2.63 -0.78
N ASP A 38 -2.78 3.74 -1.37
CA ASP A 38 -3.57 3.71 -2.60
C ASP A 38 -2.74 3.21 -3.79
N SER A 39 -1.46 3.60 -3.88
CA SER A 39 -0.55 3.06 -4.88
C SER A 39 -0.30 1.56 -4.74
N VAL A 40 -0.11 1.08 -3.50
CA VAL A 40 0.10 -0.34 -3.20
C VAL A 40 -1.16 -1.15 -3.47
N ARG A 41 -2.33 -0.65 -3.04
CA ARG A 41 -3.63 -1.30 -3.34
C ARG A 41 -3.85 -1.43 -4.83
N LYS A 42 -3.62 -0.36 -5.61
CA LYS A 42 -3.77 -0.38 -7.06
C LYS A 42 -2.83 -1.41 -7.70
N ASN A 43 -1.57 -1.44 -7.27
CA ASN A 43 -0.60 -2.42 -7.78
C ASN A 43 -1.02 -3.86 -7.45
N LEU A 44 -1.43 -4.13 -6.21
CA LEU A 44 -1.91 -5.45 -5.80
C LEU A 44 -3.14 -5.90 -6.58
N VAL A 45 -4.13 -5.02 -6.77
CA VAL A 45 -5.32 -5.33 -7.59
C VAL A 45 -4.91 -5.71 -9.01
N SER A 46 -4.02 -4.94 -9.63
CA SER A 46 -3.53 -5.25 -10.98
C SER A 46 -2.78 -6.59 -11.05
N GLN A 47 -2.00 -6.95 -10.02
CA GLN A 47 -1.37 -8.27 -9.96
C GLN A 47 -2.42 -9.39 -9.88
N LEU A 48 -3.39 -9.25 -8.98
CA LEU A 48 -4.45 -10.25 -8.78
C LEU A 48 -5.32 -10.45 -10.04
N GLU A 49 -5.62 -9.39 -10.79
CA GLU A 49 -6.38 -9.47 -12.05
C GLU A 49 -5.69 -10.32 -13.13
N ASN A 50 -4.36 -10.42 -13.06
CA ASN A 50 -3.53 -11.23 -13.95
C ASN A 50 -3.25 -12.64 -13.41
N MET A 51 -3.63 -12.94 -12.17
CA MET A 51 -3.44 -14.25 -11.56
C MET A 51 -4.59 -15.22 -11.86
N SER A 52 -4.25 -16.48 -12.02
CA SER A 52 -5.19 -17.60 -12.12
C SER A 52 -4.74 -18.74 -11.22
N ILE A 53 -5.69 -19.40 -10.59
CA ILE A 53 -5.50 -20.59 -9.76
C ILE A 53 -5.67 -21.80 -10.67
N LEU A 54 -4.70 -22.72 -10.65
CA LEU A 54 -4.79 -24.02 -11.32
C LEU A 54 -5.27 -25.05 -10.30
N GLU A 55 -6.43 -25.63 -10.55
CA GLU A 55 -7.00 -26.68 -9.71
C GLU A 55 -6.34 -28.04 -10.04
N PRO A 56 -6.38 -29.02 -9.11
CA PRO A 56 -5.80 -30.35 -9.35
C PRO A 56 -6.41 -31.11 -10.53
N ASP A 57 -7.65 -30.77 -10.92
CA ASP A 57 -8.35 -31.34 -12.08
C ASP A 57 -7.93 -30.71 -13.42
N GLY A 58 -7.00 -29.75 -13.39
CA GLY A 58 -6.48 -29.04 -14.56
C GLY A 58 -7.26 -27.80 -14.97
N THR A 59 -8.37 -27.48 -14.29
CA THR A 59 -9.15 -26.27 -14.58
C THR A 59 -8.43 -25.02 -14.06
N LYS A 60 -8.57 -23.90 -14.79
CA LYS A 60 -7.99 -22.60 -14.42
C LYS A 60 -9.08 -21.63 -14.01
N LYS A 61 -9.00 -21.11 -12.79
CA LYS A 61 -9.93 -20.12 -12.25
C LYS A 61 -9.24 -18.79 -12.01
N LYS A 62 -9.74 -17.70 -12.61
CA LYS A 62 -9.21 -16.35 -12.33
C LYS A 62 -9.40 -15.98 -10.86
N VAL A 63 -8.40 -15.30 -10.30
CA VAL A 63 -8.53 -14.69 -8.97
C VAL A 63 -9.55 -13.55 -9.05
N GLN A 64 -10.52 -13.55 -8.14
CA GLN A 64 -11.57 -12.53 -8.09
C GLN A 64 -11.57 -11.84 -6.73
N LYS A 65 -11.86 -10.54 -6.73
CA LYS A 65 -12.07 -9.79 -5.49
C LYS A 65 -13.31 -10.35 -4.78
N LYS A 66 -13.14 -10.76 -3.52
CA LYS A 66 -14.26 -11.16 -2.66
C LYS A 66 -15.17 -9.95 -2.44
N LYS A 67 -16.45 -10.06 -2.82
CA LYS A 67 -17.48 -9.09 -2.44
C LYS A 67 -17.83 -9.37 -0.98
N ASN A 68 -17.59 -8.40 -0.10
CA ASN A 68 -18.11 -8.38 1.26
C ASN A 68 -19.41 -7.57 1.27
#